data_AF-A0A1C4GNZ8-F1
#
_entry.id   AF-A0A1C4GNZ8-F1
#
_cell.length_a   1.000
_cell.length_b   1.000
_cell.length_c   1.000
_cell.angle_alpha   90.00
_cell.angle_beta   90.00
_cell.angle_gamma   90.00
#
_symmetry.space_group_name_H-M   'P 1'
#
loop_
_entity.id
_entity.type
_entity.pdbx_description
1 polymer ?
#
loop_
_entity_poly.entity_id
_entity_poly.type
_entity_poly.pdbx_seq_one_letter_code
_entity_poly.pdbx_strand_id
1 'polypeptide(L)'
;MEQQYNYEKMRESFLQQSPEEIKQEANEALITSSLISRMLGFVLKNEKATNFKYNFPEFEDMNTAIGDFLFKLMDGTHNLPQYISNLESAKSYTEQQRCIEGIASELAMYYQAYFEFRNLFFKHPMLQPFQSDFFEKLSIPKESVVH
;
A
#
# COMPACT_ATOMS: atom_id res chain seq x y z
N MET A 1 9.85 -17.49 -9.67
CA MET A 1 8.42 -17.77 -9.52
C MET A 1 7.84 -16.64 -8.69
N GLU A 2 6.99 -15.81 -9.28
CA GLU A 2 6.32 -14.71 -8.55
C GLU A 2 5.35 -15.35 -7.57
N GLN A 3 5.56 -15.13 -6.27
CA GLN A 3 4.58 -15.51 -5.26
C GLN A 3 3.29 -14.76 -5.55
N GLN A 4 2.25 -15.50 -5.91
CA GLN A 4 0.90 -14.98 -6.00
C GLN A 4 0.47 -14.66 -4.56
N TYR A 5 0.43 -13.37 -4.22
CA TYR A 5 0.05 -12.90 -2.90
C TYR A 5 -1.40 -13.27 -2.64
N ASN A 6 -1.63 -14.22 -1.74
CA ASN A 6 -2.94 -14.78 -1.47
C ASN A 6 -3.63 -13.95 -0.39
N TYR A 7 -4.72 -13.27 -0.78
CA TYR A 7 -5.55 -12.45 0.09
C TYR A 7 -5.91 -13.14 1.41
N GLU A 8 -6.46 -14.36 1.33
CA GLU A 8 -6.92 -15.10 2.52
C GLU A 8 -5.78 -15.42 3.47
N LYS A 9 -4.61 -15.84 2.94
CA LYS A 9 -3.44 -16.11 3.79
C LYS A 9 -2.92 -14.86 4.50
N MET A 10 -2.91 -13.72 3.83
CA MET A 10 -2.51 -12.45 4.45
C MET A 10 -3.51 -12.04 5.53
N ARG A 11 -4.80 -12.10 5.21
CA ARG A 11 -5.89 -11.80 6.14
C ARG A 11 -5.83 -12.69 7.38
N GLU A 12 -5.66 -14.01 7.21
CA GLU A 12 -5.47 -14.97 8.31
C GLU A 12 -4.26 -14.62 9.19
N SER A 13 -3.16 -14.17 8.58
CA SER A 13 -1.97 -13.74 9.31
C SER A 13 -2.24 -12.47 10.14
N PHE A 14 -2.95 -11.48 9.60
CA PHE A 14 -3.31 -10.27 10.35
C PHE A 14 -4.28 -10.56 11.49
N LEU A 15 -5.20 -11.51 11.31
CA LEU A 15 -6.13 -11.92 12.37
C LEU A 15 -5.43 -12.56 13.58
N GLN A 16 -4.18 -13.00 13.45
CA GLN A 16 -3.38 -13.56 14.55
C GLN A 16 -2.62 -12.47 15.33
N GLN A 17 -2.61 -11.23 14.85
CA GLN A 17 -1.92 -10.12 15.51
C GLN A 17 -2.73 -9.59 16.71
N SER A 18 -2.02 -9.05 17.70
CA SER A 18 -2.61 -8.29 18.79
C SER A 18 -3.22 -6.97 18.31
N PRO A 19 -4.14 -6.35 19.08
CA PRO A 19 -4.72 -5.06 18.74
C PRO A 19 -3.68 -3.96 18.49
N GLU A 20 -2.61 -3.91 19.27
CA GLU A 20 -1.51 -2.97 19.11
C GLU A 20 -0.73 -3.22 17.81
N GLU A 21 -0.39 -4.47 17.52
CA GLU A 21 0.36 -4.85 16.30
C GLU A 21 -0.43 -4.52 15.04
N ILE A 22 -1.70 -4.91 14.97
CA ILE A 22 -2.51 -4.68 13.76
C ILE A 22 -2.82 -3.20 13.57
N LYS A 23 -2.95 -2.44 14.65
CA LYS A 23 -3.07 -0.97 14.59
C LYS A 23 -1.80 -0.33 14.06
N GLN A 24 -0.63 -0.79 14.50
CA GLN A 24 0.65 -0.30 13.99
C GLN A 24 0.76 -0.58 12.48
N GLU A 25 0.48 -1.81 12.06
CA GLU A 25 0.49 -2.22 10.65
C GLU A 25 -0.44 -1.35 9.79
N ALA A 26 -1.66 -1.10 10.27
CA ALA A 26 -2.63 -0.24 9.58
C ALA A 26 -2.13 1.21 9.44
N ASN A 27 -1.47 1.76 10.46
CA ASN A 27 -0.88 3.09 10.38
C ASN A 27 0.31 3.14 9.41
N GLU A 28 1.14 2.09 9.38
CA GLU A 28 2.24 1.97 8.43
C GLU A 28 1.73 1.91 6.98
N ALA A 29 0.64 1.17 6.73
CA ALA A 29 -0.02 1.12 5.43
C ALA A 29 -0.55 2.50 4.98
N LEU A 30 -1.16 3.26 5.90
CA LEU A 30 -1.66 4.62 5.64
C LEU A 30 -0.52 5.60 5.29
N ILE A 31 0.57 5.58 6.06
CA ILE A 31 1.75 6.42 5.81
C ILE A 31 2.38 6.05 4.47
N THR A 32 2.59 4.76 4.23
CA THR A 32 3.21 4.25 3.01
C THR A 32 2.36 4.61 1.78
N SER A 33 1.04 4.45 1.85
CA SER A 33 0.11 4.87 0.77
C SER A 33 0.21 6.35 0.42
N SER A 34 0.34 7.20 1.45
CA SER A 34 0.49 8.65 1.28
C SER A 34 1.81 9.00 0.60
N LEU A 35 2.90 8.32 0.99
CA LEU A 35 4.21 8.49 0.37
C LEU A 35 4.20 8.03 -1.09
N ILE A 36 3.67 6.83 -1.37
CA ILE A 36 3.52 6.31 -2.73
C ILE A 36 2.77 7.30 -3.62
N SER A 37 1.61 7.80 -3.16
CA SER A 37 0.80 8.77 -3.89
C SER A 37 1.60 10.02 -4.25
N ARG A 38 2.37 10.55 -3.28
CA ARG A 38 3.25 11.71 -3.50
C ARG A 38 4.34 11.41 -4.53
N MET A 39 4.97 10.24 -4.45
CA MET A 39 6.04 9.83 -5.35
C MET A 39 5.55 9.66 -6.80
N LEU A 40 4.41 9.00 -7.00
CA LEU A 40 3.82 8.85 -8.32
C LEU A 40 3.38 10.20 -8.89
N GLY A 41 2.87 11.11 -8.06
CA GLY A 41 2.63 12.49 -8.45
C GLY A 41 3.89 13.22 -8.97
N PHE A 42 5.06 12.97 -8.37
CA PHE A 42 6.32 13.52 -8.88
C PHE A 42 6.73 12.91 -10.22
N VAL A 43 6.57 11.60 -10.41
CA VAL A 43 6.85 10.91 -11.69
C VAL A 43 6.00 11.53 -12.80
N LEU A 44 4.69 11.68 -12.57
CA LEU A 44 3.76 12.30 -13.53
C LEU A 44 4.08 13.76 -13.83
N LYS A 45 4.54 14.53 -12.83
CA LYS A 45 4.93 15.93 -13.03
C LYS A 45 6.22 16.07 -13.85
N ASN A 46 7.19 15.19 -13.63
CA ASN A 46 8.46 15.19 -14.36
C ASN A 46 8.30 14.70 -15.81
N GLU A 47 7.38 13.77 -16.06
CA GLU A 47 7.00 13.35 -17.42
C GLU A 47 6.56 14.56 -18.28
N LYS A 48 5.65 15.39 -17.76
CA LYS A 48 5.16 16.59 -18.45
C LYS A 48 6.26 17.61 -18.76
N ALA A 49 7.33 17.65 -17.96
CA ALA A 49 8.43 18.60 -18.13
C ALA A 49 9.48 18.14 -19.16
N THR A 50 9.55 16.84 -19.47
CA THR A 50 10.67 16.25 -20.20
C THR A 50 10.31 15.69 -21.58
N ASN A 51 9.07 15.85 -22.06
CA ASN A 51 8.59 15.28 -23.33
C ASN A 51 8.87 13.76 -23.44
N PHE A 52 8.93 13.05 -22.32
CA PHE A 52 8.92 11.59 -22.30
C PHE A 52 7.56 11.13 -22.82
N LYS A 53 7.45 10.86 -24.13
CA LYS A 53 6.27 10.22 -24.72
C LYS A 53 6.33 8.74 -24.39
N TYR A 54 5.70 8.36 -23.29
CA TYR A 54 5.52 6.96 -22.92
C TYR A 54 4.41 6.33 -23.76
N ASN A 55 4.77 5.54 -24.77
CA ASN A 55 3.86 4.56 -25.34
C ASN A 55 4.21 3.21 -24.71
N PHE A 56 3.37 2.75 -23.78
CA PHE A 56 3.42 1.38 -23.28
C PHE A 56 2.65 0.50 -24.27
N PRO A 57 3.27 -0.50 -24.91
CA PRO A 57 2.52 -1.41 -25.79
C PRO A 57 1.55 -2.31 -25.00
N GLU A 58 1.80 -2.50 -23.71
CA GLU A 58 1.05 -3.39 -22.80
C GLU A 58 0.01 -2.65 -21.93
N PHE A 59 0.08 -1.31 -21.86
CA PHE A 59 -0.85 -0.45 -21.13
C PHE A 59 -1.23 0.73 -22.04
N GLU A 60 -2.51 0.98 -22.28
CA GLU A 60 -2.95 2.07 -23.17
C GLU A 60 -2.41 3.46 -22.73
N ASP A 61 -2.08 3.64 -21.44
CA ASP A 61 -1.41 4.83 -20.87
C ASP A 61 -0.83 4.52 -19.46
N MET A 62 0.39 4.99 -19.15
CA MET A 62 0.99 4.93 -17.79
C MET A 62 0.14 5.67 -16.76
N ASN A 63 -0.51 6.77 -17.18
CA ASN A 63 -1.44 7.50 -16.33
C ASN A 63 -2.58 6.61 -15.85
N THR A 64 -3.10 5.74 -16.72
CA THR A 64 -4.15 4.77 -16.36
C THR A 64 -3.64 3.74 -15.38
N ALA A 65 -2.45 3.17 -15.61
CA ALA A 65 -1.87 2.18 -14.70
C ALA A 65 -1.57 2.76 -13.30
N ILE A 66 -1.04 3.98 -13.22
CA ILE A 66 -0.84 4.71 -11.97
C ILE A 66 -2.18 5.03 -11.31
N GLY A 67 -3.17 5.51 -12.08
CA GLY A 67 -4.51 5.83 -11.59
C GLY A 67 -5.19 4.61 -10.97
N ASP A 68 -5.25 3.50 -11.70
CA ASP A 68 -5.86 2.23 -11.25
C ASP A 68 -5.19 1.73 -9.96
N PHE A 69 -3.87 1.84 -9.88
CA PHE A 69 -3.15 1.49 -8.66
C PHE A 69 -3.51 2.39 -7.48
N LEU A 70 -3.53 3.71 -7.68
CA LEU A 70 -3.89 4.65 -6.63
C LEU A 70 -5.32 4.41 -6.13
N PHE A 71 -6.26 4.09 -7.03
CA PHE A 71 -7.61 3.69 -6.64
C PHE A 71 -7.61 2.42 -5.78
N LYS A 72 -6.93 1.35 -6.21
CA LYS A 72 -6.84 0.10 -5.44
C LYS A 72 -6.16 0.28 -4.07
N LEU A 73 -5.13 1.13 -3.98
CA LEU A 73 -4.51 1.50 -2.71
C LEU A 73 -5.48 2.23 -1.79
N MET A 74 -6.29 3.13 -2.35
CA MET A 74 -7.30 3.86 -1.61
C MET A 74 -8.37 2.90 -1.09
N ASP A 75 -8.82 1.96 -1.90
CA ASP A 75 -9.82 0.96 -1.49
C ASP A 75 -9.36 0.14 -0.29
N GLY A 76 -8.09 -0.27 -0.23
CA GLY A 76 -7.53 -1.02 0.90
C GLY A 76 -7.10 -0.17 2.10
N THR A 77 -7.23 1.16 2.04
CA THR A 77 -6.87 2.06 3.15
C THR A 77 -8.01 2.97 3.62
N HIS A 78 -9.09 3.09 2.84
CA HIS A 78 -10.17 4.05 3.05
C HIS A 78 -10.80 3.91 4.45
N ASN A 79 -11.09 2.68 4.87
CA ASN A 79 -11.80 2.43 6.13
C ASN A 79 -10.87 2.26 7.34
N LEU A 80 -9.55 2.13 7.12
CA LEU A 80 -8.58 1.90 8.21
C LEU A 80 -8.67 2.94 9.34
N PRO A 81 -8.76 4.27 9.07
CA PRO A 81 -8.85 5.25 10.15
C PRO A 81 -10.09 5.05 11.03
N GLN A 82 -11.24 4.70 10.43
CA GLN A 82 -12.47 4.47 11.17
C GLN A 82 -12.38 3.19 12.01
N TYR A 83 -11.84 2.10 11.45
CA TYR A 83 -11.66 0.87 12.22
C TYR A 83 -10.65 1.02 13.36
N ILE A 84 -9.57 1.78 13.17
CA ILE A 84 -8.61 2.10 14.24
C ILE A 84 -9.32 2.88 15.36
N SER A 85 -10.06 3.93 15.02
CA SER A 85 -10.80 4.73 16.01
C SER A 85 -11.83 3.90 16.79
N ASN A 86 -12.52 2.99 16.10
CA ASN A 86 -13.46 2.07 16.72
C ASN A 86 -12.76 1.06 17.64
N LEU A 87 -11.59 0.54 17.23
CA LEU A 87 -10.80 -0.38 18.04
C LEU A 87 -10.33 0.28 19.35
N GLU A 88 -9.89 1.54 19.29
CA GLU A 88 -9.44 2.30 20.47
C GLU A 88 -10.58 2.62 21.46
N SER A 89 -11.81 2.68 20.98
CA SER A 89 -13.00 2.96 21.79
C SER A 89 -13.80 1.71 22.18
N ALA A 90 -13.41 0.53 21.69
CA ALA A 90 -14.09 -0.73 21.93
C ALA A 90 -14.01 -1.13 23.41
N LYS A 91 -15.15 -1.49 24.01
CA LYS A 91 -15.25 -1.84 25.44
C LYS A 91 -15.42 -3.32 25.67
N SER A 92 -15.75 -4.07 24.63
CA SER A 92 -15.95 -5.51 24.67
C SER A 92 -15.02 -6.23 23.69
N TYR A 93 -14.70 -7.48 24.03
CA TYR A 93 -13.95 -8.38 23.16
C TYR A 93 -14.59 -8.52 21.77
N THR A 94 -15.93 -8.61 21.72
CA THR A 94 -16.67 -8.72 20.45
C THR A 94 -16.52 -7.47 19.56
N GLU A 95 -16.53 -6.28 20.15
CA GLU A 95 -16.31 -5.03 19.41
C GLU A 95 -14.87 -4.93 18.89
N GLN A 96 -13.90 -5.30 19.73
CA GLN A 96 -12.49 -5.35 19.33
C GLN A 96 -12.29 -6.31 18.15
N GLN A 97 -12.84 -7.53 18.25
CA GLN A 97 -12.72 -8.55 17.22
C GLN A 97 -13.29 -8.08 15.87
N ARG A 98 -14.45 -7.42 15.85
CA ARG A 98 -15.03 -6.86 14.62
C ARG A 98 -14.14 -5.80 13.98
N CYS A 99 -13.51 -4.94 14.80
CA CYS A 99 -12.59 -3.93 14.29
C CYS A 99 -11.34 -4.57 13.71
N ILE A 100 -10.77 -5.57 14.40
CA ILE A 100 -9.61 -6.34 13.93
C ILE A 100 -9.92 -7.05 12.60
N GLU A 101 -11.10 -7.66 12.46
CA GLU A 101 -11.54 -8.29 11.21
C GLU A 101 -11.65 -7.28 10.05
N GLY A 102 -12.16 -6.08 10.33
CA GLY A 102 -12.19 -4.98 9.37
C GLY A 102 -10.78 -4.57 8.94
N ILE A 103 -9.90 -4.29 9.90
CA ILE A 103 -8.51 -3.89 9.63
C ILE A 103 -7.77 -4.98 8.84
N ALA A 104 -7.88 -6.24 9.23
CA ALA A 104 -7.21 -7.36 8.57
C ALA A 104 -7.64 -7.51 7.10
N SER A 105 -8.93 -7.28 6.82
CA SER A 105 -9.47 -7.40 5.47
C SER A 105 -8.98 -6.26 4.56
N GLU A 106 -8.97 -5.03 5.08
CA GLU A 106 -8.46 -3.83 4.40
C GLU A 106 -6.95 -3.95 4.15
N LEU A 107 -6.17 -4.35 5.17
CA LEU A 107 -4.73 -4.59 5.05
C LEU A 107 -4.40 -5.65 3.99
N ALA A 108 -5.17 -6.74 3.93
CA ALA A 108 -4.97 -7.76 2.91
C ALA A 108 -5.23 -7.22 1.49
N MET A 109 -6.26 -6.38 1.31
CA MET A 109 -6.51 -5.70 0.03
C MET A 109 -5.37 -4.74 -0.33
N TYR A 110 -4.94 -3.92 0.63
CA TYR A 110 -3.84 -2.98 0.48
C TYR A 110 -2.55 -3.68 0.05
N TYR A 111 -2.12 -4.71 0.78
CA TYR A 111 -0.88 -5.40 0.50
C TYR A 111 -0.92 -6.17 -0.82
N GLN A 112 -2.07 -6.75 -1.17
CA GLN A 112 -2.25 -7.36 -2.49
C GLN A 112 -2.03 -6.33 -3.60
N ALA A 113 -2.70 -5.17 -3.54
CA ALA A 113 -2.56 -4.11 -4.52
C ALA A 113 -1.12 -3.56 -4.56
N TYR A 114 -0.51 -3.35 -3.40
CA TYR A 114 0.87 -2.88 -3.26
C TYR A 114 1.87 -3.83 -3.94
N PHE A 115 1.73 -5.14 -3.73
CA PHE A 115 2.64 -6.12 -4.33
C PHE A 115 2.39 -6.32 -5.83
N GLU A 116 1.13 -6.36 -6.27
CA GLU A 116 0.78 -6.37 -7.70
C GLU A 116 1.43 -5.18 -8.42
N PHE A 117 1.28 -3.99 -7.87
CA PHE A 117 1.90 -2.79 -8.44
C PHE A 117 3.42 -2.80 -8.37
N ARG A 118 4.02 -3.19 -7.23
CA ARG A 118 5.48 -3.29 -7.12
C ARG A 118 6.06 -4.18 -8.23
N ASN A 119 5.37 -5.27 -8.53
CA ASN A 119 5.77 -6.19 -9.59
C ASN A 119 5.54 -5.59 -10.98
N LEU A 120 4.48 -4.82 -11.22
CA LEU A 120 4.21 -4.20 -12.52
C LEU A 120 5.07 -2.95 -12.79
N PHE A 121 5.15 -2.04 -11.82
CA PHE A 121 5.80 -0.74 -11.96
C PHE A 121 7.32 -0.85 -12.16
N PHE A 122 8.00 -1.74 -11.42
CA PHE A 122 9.46 -1.90 -11.52
C PHE A 122 9.93 -2.96 -12.52
N LYS A 123 9.01 -3.66 -13.19
CA LYS A 123 9.37 -4.45 -14.38
C LYS A 123 9.70 -3.56 -15.58
N HIS A 124 9.29 -2.30 -15.58
CA HIS A 124 9.53 -1.42 -16.71
C HIS A 124 10.97 -0.85 -16.70
N PRO A 125 11.78 -1.04 -17.77
CA PRO A 125 13.18 -0.62 -17.81
C PRO A 125 13.41 0.88 -17.55
N MET A 126 12.44 1.74 -17.89
CA MET A 126 12.55 3.19 -17.64
C MET A 126 12.20 3.60 -16.21
N LEU A 127 11.47 2.76 -15.46
CA LEU A 127 11.13 3.01 -14.06
C LEU A 127 12.13 2.38 -13.08
N GLN A 128 12.92 1.40 -13.54
CA GLN A 128 14.00 0.81 -12.76
C GLN A 128 15.03 1.81 -12.22
N PRO A 129 15.49 2.83 -12.97
CA PRO A 129 16.41 3.84 -12.43
C PRO A 129 15.82 4.65 -11.27
N PHE A 130 14.49 4.75 -11.18
CA PHE A 130 13.79 5.43 -10.10
C PHE A 130 13.48 4.51 -8.92
N GLN A 131 13.73 3.20 -9.04
CA GLN A 131 13.39 2.20 -8.03
C GLN A 131 14.13 2.41 -6.71
N SER A 132 15.44 2.66 -6.77
CA SER A 132 16.24 2.90 -5.57
C SER A 132 15.81 4.18 -4.86
N ASP A 133 15.65 5.28 -5.60
CA ASP A 133 15.19 6.57 -5.06
C ASP A 133 13.75 6.48 -4.52
N PHE A 134 12.91 5.65 -5.14
CA PHE A 134 11.55 5.36 -4.67
C PHE A 134 11.55 4.60 -3.35
N PHE A 135 12.32 3.52 -3.23
CA PHE A 135 12.39 2.78 -1.98
C PHE A 135 13.13 3.54 -0.88
N GLU A 136 14.17 4.29 -1.21
CA GLU A 136 14.91 5.12 -0.25
C GLU A 136 14.02 6.21 0.36
N LYS A 137 13.16 6.83 -0.46
CA LYS A 137 12.17 7.81 -0.01
C LYS A 137 10.95 7.19 0.68
N LEU A 138 10.63 5.91 0.37
CA LEU A 138 9.61 5.14 1.07
C LEU A 138 10.08 4.52 2.38
N SER A 139 11.39 4.39 2.60
CA SER A 139 11.92 4.02 3.92
C SER A 139 11.55 5.10 4.92
N ILE A 140 10.37 4.93 5.52
CA ILE A 140 10.08 5.36 6.88
C ILE A 140 11.30 4.93 7.72
N PRO A 141 11.90 5.81 8.55
CA PRO A 141 13.14 5.50 9.24
C PRO A 141 13.03 4.17 9.98
N LYS A 142 13.84 3.19 9.59
CA LYS A 142 13.95 1.87 10.25
C LYS A 142 14.66 1.92 11.61
N GLU A 143 14.74 3.08 12.25
CA GLU A 143 15.46 3.26 13.52
C GLU A 143 14.56 3.20 14.77
N SER A 144 13.34 2.69 14.69
CA SER A 144 12.44 2.62 15.86
C SER A 144 11.74 1.29 16.10
N VAL A 145 12.29 0.18 15.59
CA VAL A 145 11.95 -1.16 16.09
C VAL A 145 13.25 -1.86 16.49
N VAL A 146 13.31 -2.26 17.76
CA VAL A 146 14.39 -2.92 18.51
C VAL A 146 15.35 -1.98 19.25
N HIS A 147 14.97 -1.61 20.47
CA HIS A 147 15.63 -2.11 21.68
C HIS A 147 14.62 -2.26 22.83
#